data_AF-A0A5K1ERF8-F1
#
_entry.id   AF-A0A5K1ERF8-F1
#
_cell.length_a   1.000
_cell.length_b   1.000
_cell.length_c   1.000
_cell.angle_alpha   90.00
_cell.angle_beta   90.00
_cell.angle_gamma   90.00
#
_symmetry.space_group_name_H-M   'P 1'
#
loop_
_entity.id
_entity.type
_entity.pdbx_description
1 polymer ?
#
loop_
_entity_poly.entity_id
_entity_poly.type
_entity_poly.pdbx_seq_one_letter_code
_entity_poly.pdbx_strand_id
1 'polypeptide(L)' 'ETNDSLMPPPLPLSSEHITDNGIFLLENGEDCLVYIGNSVNPDILQQLFGVSSVDSISNQ' A
#
# COMPACT_ATOMS: atom_id res chain seq x y z
N GLU A 1 22.37 -18.51 1.21
CA GLU A 1 22.14 -17.81 -0.06
C GLU A 1 21.13 -16.74 0.23
N THR A 2 21.58 -15.49 0.26
CA THR A 2 20.84 -14.37 0.83
C THR A 2 19.64 -14.09 -0.06
N ASN A 3 18.44 -14.36 0.47
CA ASN A 3 17.19 -13.86 -0.05
C ASN A 3 17.19 -12.33 0.16
N ASP A 4 18.02 -11.62 -0.62
CA ASP A 4 18.05 -10.17 -0.74
C ASP A 4 16.63 -9.71 -1.01
N SER A 5 16.06 -9.14 0.04
CA SER A 5 14.64 -8.99 0.25
C SER A 5 14.02 -8.16 -0.88
N LEU A 6 12.96 -8.68 -1.48
CA LEU A 6 12.15 -8.12 -2.59
C LEU A 6 11.42 -6.79 -2.24
N MET A 7 11.89 -6.07 -1.22
CA MET A 7 11.28 -4.82 -0.79
C MET A 7 11.59 -3.71 -1.80
N PRO A 8 10.57 -2.96 -2.26
CA PRO A 8 10.80 -1.79 -3.08
C PRO A 8 11.63 -0.74 -2.32
N PRO A 9 12.37 0.13 -3.03
CA PRO A 9 13.11 1.21 -2.39
C PRO A 9 12.14 2.12 -1.61
N PRO A 10 12.56 2.62 -0.43
CA PRO A 10 11.72 3.50 0.36
C PRO A 10 11.43 4.80 -0.40
N LEU A 11 10.18 5.25 -0.32
CA LEU A 11 9.77 6.53 -0.90
C LEU A 11 9.99 7.67 0.11
N PRO A 12 10.32 8.89 -0.36
CA PRO A 12 10.34 10.06 0.50
C PRO A 12 8.98 10.29 1.14
N LEU A 13 8.98 10.72 2.41
CA LEU A 13 7.77 11.06 3.16
C LEU A 13 7.19 12.43 2.73
N SER A 14 6.88 12.57 1.44
CA SER A 14 6.19 13.73 0.86
C SER A 14 4.94 13.27 0.12
N SER A 15 3.85 14.01 0.26
CA SER A 15 2.59 13.78 -0.46
C SER A 15 2.74 13.81 -1.98
N GLU A 16 3.80 14.43 -2.50
CA GLU A 16 4.10 14.48 -3.94
C GLU A 16 4.39 13.10 -4.53
N HIS A 17 4.77 12.12 -3.72
CA HIS A 17 5.04 10.75 -4.15
C HIS A 17 3.84 9.81 -3.96
N ILE A 18 2.75 10.30 -3.38
CA ILE A 18 1.52 9.53 -3.15
C ILE A 18 0.57 9.75 -4.32
N THR A 19 0.14 8.66 -4.95
CA THR A 19 -0.75 8.69 -6.10
C THR A 19 -2.07 7.97 -5.80
N ASP A 20 -3.14 8.42 -6.44
CA ASP A 20 -4.47 7.83 -6.22
C ASP A 20 -4.62 6.42 -6.79
N ASN A 21 -3.69 5.96 -7.62
CA ASN A 21 -3.67 4.60 -8.18
C ASN A 21 -2.68 3.67 -7.49
N GLY A 22 -2.02 4.12 -6.42
CA GLY A 22 -0.98 3.36 -5.72
C GLY A 22 -1.44 2.82 -4.36
N ILE A 23 -0.71 1.81 -3.87
CA ILE A 23 -0.79 1.30 -2.51
C ILE A 23 0.57 1.53 -1.86
N PHE A 24 0.58 2.11 -0.66
CA PHE A 24 1.79 2.55 0.03
C PHE A 24 1.80 2.02 1.46
N LEU A 25 3.00 1.68 1.95
CA LEU A 25 3.23 1.23 3.31
C LEU A 25 4.07 2.29 4.04
N LEU A 26 3.60 2.69 5.22
CA LEU A 26 4.33 3.58 6.11
C LEU A 26 4.56 2.86 7.44
N GLU A 27 5.82 2.54 7.73
CA GLU A 27 6.24 1.93 8.98
C GLU A 27 7.12 2.91 9.75
N ASN A 28 6.76 3.23 11.00
CA ASN A 28 7.51 4.16 11.85
C ASN A 28 8.30 3.45 12.97
N GLY A 29 8.30 2.10 12.99
CA GLY A 29 8.92 1.26 14.02
C GLY A 29 8.02 0.93 15.21
N GLU A 30 6.83 1.53 15.29
CA GLU A 30 5.78 1.20 16.27
C GLU A 30 4.51 0.71 15.56
N ASP A 31 4.04 1.51 14.60
CA ASP A 31 2.86 1.27 13.78
C ASP A 31 3.22 1.04 12.32
N CYS A 32 2.34 0.32 11.65
CA CYS A 32 2.39 0.08 10.22
C CYS A 32 1.05 0.51 9.60
N LEU A 33 1.11 1.52 8.73
CA LEU A 33 -0.04 2.14 8.08
C LEU A 33 -0.03 1.78 6.60
N VAL A 34 -1.19 1.38 6.09
CA VAL A 34 -1.39 1.10 4.66
C VAL A 34 -2.28 2.19 4.07
N TYR A 35 -1.77 2.90 3.07
CA TYR A 35 -2.56 3.83 2.27
C TYR A 35 -2.94 3.18 0.95
N ILE A 36 -4.22 3.25 0.61
CA ILE A 36 -4.78 2.71 -0.64
C ILE A 36 -5.42 3.88 -1.37
N GLY A 37 -4.88 4.24 -2.53
CA GLY A 37 -5.49 5.26 -3.38
C GLY A 37 -6.85 4.83 -3.93
N ASN A 38 -7.71 5.80 -4.21
CA ASN A 38 -9.11 5.55 -4.59
C ASN A 38 -9.26 4.97 -6.01
N SER A 39 -8.26 5.16 -6.87
CA SER A 39 -8.19 4.68 -8.26
C SER A 39 -7.27 3.47 -8.43
N VAL A 40 -6.97 2.74 -7.36
CA VAL A 40 -6.19 1.49 -7.44
C VAL A 40 -6.94 0.45 -8.26
N ASN A 41 -6.19 -0.33 -9.05
CA ASN A 41 -6.77 -1.40 -9.85
C ASN A 41 -7.46 -2.45 -8.93
N PRO A 42 -8.76 -2.75 -9.13
CA PRO A 42 -9.51 -3.71 -8.33
C PRO A 42 -8.91 -5.13 -8.34
N ASP A 43 -8.22 -5.53 -9.42
CA ASP A 43 -7.50 -6.81 -9.46
C ASP A 43 -6.38 -6.87 -8.40
N ILE A 44 -5.68 -5.74 -8.18
CA ILE A 44 -4.63 -5.64 -7.16
C ILE A 44 -5.27 -5.72 -5.76
N LEU A 45 -6.37 -5.00 -5.54
CA LEU A 45 -7.11 -5.07 -4.27
C LEU A 45 -7.58 -6.50 -3.98
N GLN A 46 -8.05 -7.20 -5.01
CA GLN A 46 -8.55 -8.56 -4.88
C GLN A 46 -7.42 -9.55 -4.55
N GLN A 47 -6.23 -9.35 -5.13
CA GLN A 47 -5.05 -10.18 -4.84
C GLN A 47 -4.46 -9.90 -3.44
N LEU A 48 -4.46 -8.65 -2.98
CA LEU A 48 -3.83 -8.27 -1.71
C LEU A 48 -4.77 -8.39 -0.50
N PHE A 49 -6.02 -7.98 -0.65
CA PHE A 49 -6.98 -7.83 0.45
C PHE A 49 -8.21 -8.72 0.30
N GLY A 50 -8.36 -9.43 -0.81
CA GLY A 50 -9.53 -10.27 -1.03
C GLY A 50 -10.80 -9.51 -1.41
N VAL A 51 -10.72 -8.21 -1.72
CA VAL A 51 -11.86 -7.35 -2.04
C VAL A 51 -11.67 -6.61 -3.36
N SER A 52 -12.76 -6.23 -4.01
CA SER A 52 -12.74 -5.51 -5.30
C SER A 52 -12.96 -4.00 -5.20
N SER A 53 -13.20 -3.45 -4.01
CA SER A 53 -13.31 -2.01 -3.78
C SER A 53 -12.66 -1.59 -2.46
N VAL A 54 -12.14 -0.37 -2.44
CA VAL A 54 -11.56 0.27 -1.24
C VAL A 54 -12.63 0.50 -0.17
N ASP A 55 -13.88 0.76 -0.56
CA ASP A 55 -15.01 0.95 0.37
C ASP A 55 -15.30 -0.28 1.24
N SER A 56 -14.89 -1.46 0.79
CA SER A 56 -15.05 -2.72 1.53
C SER A 56 -14.00 -2.89 2.63
N ILE A 57 -12.96 -2.04 2.65
CA ILE A 57 -11.86 -2.09 3.61
C ILE A 57 -12.23 -1.23 4.81
N SER A 58 -12.20 -1.81 6.00
CA SER A 58 -12.52 -1.09 7.24
C SER A 58 -11.35 -0.20 7.63
N ASN A 59 -11.61 1.09 7.87
CA ASN A 59 -10.65 2.02 8.46
C ASN A 59 -10.74 1.88 9.98
N GLN A 60 -9.96 0.95 10.55
CA GLN A 60 -9.87 0.75 11.99
C GLN A 60 -8.79 1.63 12.63
#